data_AF-A0A9E0DKB1-F1
#
_entry.id   AF-A0A9E0DKB1-F1
#
_cell.length_a   1.000
_cell.length_b   1.000
_cell.length_c   1.000
_cell.angle_alpha   90.00
_cell.angle_beta   90.00
_cell.angle_gamma   90.00
#
_symmetry.space_group_name_H-M   'P 1'
#
loop_
_entity.id
_entity.type
_entity.pdbx_description
1 polymer ?
#
loop_
_entity_poly.entity_id
_entity_poly.type
_entity_poly.pdbx_seq_one_letter_code
_entity_poly.pdbx_strand_id
1 'polypeptide(L)'
;METSISSVRIGGVRSNFPGIKLSVTPNQLVLKIPFFGTYSFAPSDIIRFEPNKGLYGANVLLIHNVLNYPKKISLNYKGGAEELTLKLNQDGFIPSGIAEASPLRKGFPVRWSFLLAAILLWNALLIYGHAQGNFGVVSLIAIALMFLTTVLLPYSKALQNLVLKPGRHVGEIKPSLNLLKGVSGLIGVGSVVSLLLK
;
A
#
# COMPACT_ATOMS: atom_id res chain seq x y z
N MET A 1 17.26 0.72 -21.29
CA MET A 1 18.38 1.17 -20.42
C MET A 1 18.23 0.69 -18.99
N GLU A 2 19.35 0.52 -18.27
CA GLU A 2 19.37 0.44 -16.80
C GLU A 2 20.19 1.61 -16.22
N THR A 3 19.72 2.24 -15.15
CA THR A 3 20.41 3.34 -14.48
C THR A 3 20.32 3.18 -12.96
N SER A 4 21.43 3.43 -12.27
CA SER A 4 21.48 3.39 -10.80
C SER A 4 20.91 4.66 -10.20
N ILE A 5 20.09 4.52 -9.16
CA ILE A 5 19.53 5.64 -8.40
C ILE A 5 20.22 5.72 -7.04
N SER A 6 20.66 6.90 -6.63
CA SER A 6 21.45 7.07 -5.40
C SER A 6 20.61 6.93 -4.13
N SER A 7 19.35 7.38 -4.19
CA SER A 7 18.38 7.23 -3.11
C SER A 7 16.96 7.42 -3.62
N VAL A 8 15.99 6.83 -2.95
CA VAL A 8 14.56 6.95 -3.25
C VAL A 8 13.81 7.34 -1.99
N ARG A 9 12.76 8.16 -2.11
CA ARG A 9 11.79 8.37 -1.04
C ARG A 9 10.42 7.89 -1.50
N ILE A 10 9.82 6.99 -0.73
CA ILE A 10 8.52 6.39 -1.02
C ILE A 10 7.57 6.73 0.13
N GLY A 11 6.48 7.43 -0.17
CA GLY A 11 5.46 7.74 0.82
C GLY A 11 5.98 8.53 2.03
N GLY A 12 7.07 9.29 1.85
CA GLY A 12 7.74 10.04 2.92
C GLY A 12 8.95 9.33 3.55
N VAL A 13 9.10 8.01 3.37
CA VAL A 13 10.24 7.25 3.92
C VAL A 13 11.42 7.30 2.96
N ARG A 14 12.59 7.72 3.44
CA ARG A 14 13.84 7.77 2.67
C ARG A 14 14.52 6.41 2.68
N SER A 15 14.98 5.98 1.51
CA SER A 15 15.72 4.75 1.25
C SER A 15 17.03 5.11 0.54
N ASN A 16 18.16 4.85 1.21
CA ASN A 16 19.52 5.09 0.70
C ASN A 16 20.27 3.77 0.47
N PHE A 17 19.56 2.68 0.19
CA PHE A 17 20.20 1.37 0.05
C PHE A 17 21.03 1.29 -1.23
N PRO A 18 22.22 0.66 -1.20
CA PRO A 18 22.96 0.35 -2.42
C PRO A 18 22.15 -0.62 -3.29
N GLY A 19 22.22 -0.46 -4.62
CA GLY A 19 21.56 -1.37 -5.56
C GLY A 19 20.13 -0.99 -5.97
N ILE A 20 19.69 0.26 -5.75
CA ILE A 20 18.45 0.76 -6.35
C ILE A 20 18.65 0.91 -7.85
N LYS A 21 17.81 0.23 -8.62
CA LYS A 21 17.92 0.16 -10.08
C LYS A 21 16.64 0.67 -10.73
N LEU A 22 16.81 1.52 -11.74
CA LEU A 22 15.75 1.96 -12.64
C LEU A 22 16.01 1.36 -14.02
N SER A 23 15.17 0.43 -14.43
CA SER A 23 15.21 -0.20 -15.75
C SER A 23 14.09 0.36 -16.61
N VAL A 24 14.39 0.66 -17.87
CA VAL A 24 13.50 1.39 -18.77
C VAL A 24 13.49 0.70 -20.14
N THR A 25 12.28 0.52 -20.65
CA THR A 25 11.94 0.07 -22.01
C THR A 25 10.83 0.98 -22.54
N PRO A 26 10.55 1.01 -23.85
CA PRO A 26 9.48 1.85 -24.39
C PRO A 26 8.11 1.66 -23.72
N ASN A 27 7.82 0.44 -23.27
CA ASN A 27 6.51 0.07 -22.72
C ASN A 27 6.50 -0.03 -21.19
N GLN A 28 7.65 0.08 -20.53
CA GLN A 28 7.74 -0.22 -19.10
C GLN A 28 8.92 0.46 -18.43
N LEU A 29 8.65 1.06 -17.28
CA LEU A 29 9.63 1.58 -16.33
C LEU A 29 9.55 0.75 -15.04
N VAL A 30 10.66 0.15 -14.64
CA VAL A 30 10.75 -0.72 -13.47
C VAL A 30 11.75 -0.15 -12.48
N LEU A 31 11.26 0.22 -11.30
CA LEU A 31 12.04 0.67 -10.17
C LEU A 31 12.18 -0.46 -9.16
N LYS A 32 13.37 -1.04 -9.07
CA LYS A 32 13.72 -2.07 -8.09
C LYS A 32 14.40 -1.42 -6.90
N ILE A 33 13.81 -1.56 -5.71
CA ILE A 33 14.39 -1.05 -4.48
C ILE A 33 14.59 -2.23 -3.53
N PRO A 34 15.83 -2.48 -3.09
CA PRO A 34 16.09 -3.46 -2.05
C PRO A 34 15.17 -3.26 -0.84
N PHE A 35 14.58 -4.35 -0.34
CA PHE A 35 13.65 -4.37 0.81
C PHE A 35 12.29 -3.67 0.65
N PHE A 36 12.12 -2.74 -0.29
CA PHE A 36 10.85 -2.05 -0.56
C PHE A 36 10.08 -2.58 -1.77
N GLY A 37 10.67 -3.54 -2.49
CA GLY A 37 10.03 -4.26 -3.58
C GLY A 37 10.28 -3.63 -4.95
N THR A 38 9.50 -4.08 -5.92
CA THR A 38 9.61 -3.64 -7.32
C THR A 38 8.34 -2.90 -7.71
N TYR A 39 8.52 -1.69 -8.24
CA TYR A 39 7.46 -0.87 -8.79
C TYR A 39 7.57 -0.87 -10.30
N SER A 40 6.49 -1.21 -10.99
CA SER A 40 6.43 -1.28 -12.44
C SER A 40 5.39 -0.30 -12.93
N PHE A 41 5.75 0.49 -13.92
CA PHE A 41 4.90 1.54 -14.49
C PHE A 41 4.85 1.37 -16.00
N ALA A 42 3.66 1.39 -16.57
CA ALA A 42 3.46 1.64 -17.98
C ALA A 42 3.58 3.17 -18.28
N PRO A 43 3.79 3.59 -19.53
CA PRO A 43 3.75 4.99 -19.92
C PRO A 43 2.46 5.70 -19.48
N SER A 44 1.31 5.02 -19.57
CA SER A 44 0.00 5.53 -19.14
C SER A 44 -0.14 5.69 -17.62
N ASP A 45 0.76 5.08 -16.85
CA ASP A 45 0.72 5.14 -15.39
C ASP A 45 1.41 6.40 -14.85
N ILE A 46 2.36 6.95 -15.61
CA ILE A 46 3.16 8.10 -15.22
C ILE A 46 2.58 9.34 -15.89
N ILE A 47 2.19 10.32 -15.07
CA ILE A 47 1.68 11.59 -15.55
C ILE A 47 2.84 12.46 -16.04
N ARG A 48 3.88 12.61 -15.22
CA ARG A 48 5.12 13.33 -15.55
C ARG A 48 6.20 13.15 -14.49
N PHE A 49 7.40 13.61 -14.81
CA PHE A 49 8.51 13.81 -13.88
C PHE A 49 8.64 15.31 -13.58
N GLU A 50 8.74 15.68 -12.30
CA GLU A 50 8.92 17.06 -11.89
C GLU A 50 10.26 17.25 -11.15
N PRO A 51 10.96 18.38 -11.33
CA PRO A 51 12.07 18.75 -10.47
C PRO A 51 11.61 18.89 -9.02
N ASN A 52 12.24 18.16 -8.11
CA ASN A 52 12.01 18.29 -6.67
C ASN A 52 13.12 19.15 -6.06
N LYS A 53 12.82 20.40 -5.70
CA LYS A 53 13.78 21.31 -5.03
C LYS A 53 13.85 21.10 -3.51
N GLY A 54 13.63 19.87 -3.04
CA GLY A 54 13.60 19.57 -1.62
C GLY A 54 14.99 19.59 -0.99
N LEU A 55 15.10 20.12 0.23
CA LEU A 55 16.35 20.25 1.02
C LEU A 55 17.13 18.93 1.25
N TYR A 56 16.55 17.78 0.97
CA TYR A 56 17.05 16.47 1.41
C TYR A 56 17.55 15.54 0.29
N GLY A 57 17.92 16.10 -0.86
CA GLY A 57 18.72 15.41 -1.87
C GLY A 57 17.96 14.48 -2.83
N ALA A 58 16.63 14.44 -2.83
CA ALA A 58 15.87 13.84 -3.93
C ALA A 58 15.45 14.94 -4.90
N ASN A 59 15.79 14.81 -6.18
CA ASN A 59 15.68 15.88 -7.16
C ASN A 59 14.68 15.61 -8.29
N VAL A 60 14.10 14.40 -8.35
CA VAL A 60 13.02 14.07 -9.30
C VAL A 60 11.81 13.54 -8.55
N LEU A 61 10.64 14.14 -8.74
CA LEU A 61 9.36 13.64 -8.26
C LEU A 61 8.65 12.90 -9.40
N LEU A 62 8.32 11.64 -9.17
CA LEU A 62 7.56 10.80 -10.10
C LEU A 62 6.07 10.94 -9.77
N ILE A 63 5.32 11.58 -10.67
CA ILE A 63 3.88 11.74 -10.54
C ILE A 63 3.19 10.61 -11.32
N HIS A 64 2.41 9.78 -10.64
CA HIS A 64 1.74 8.62 -11.23
C HIS A 64 0.29 8.49 -10.77
N ASN A 65 -0.51 7.71 -11.50
CA ASN A 65 -1.90 7.39 -11.19
C ASN A 65 -2.10 5.97 -10.61
N VAL A 66 -1.03 5.18 -10.40
CA VAL A 66 -1.12 3.82 -9.84
C VAL A 66 -1.63 3.83 -8.39
N LEU A 67 -2.83 3.27 -8.16
CA LEU A 67 -3.51 3.22 -6.84
C LEU A 67 -2.72 2.51 -5.75
N ASN A 68 -2.02 1.43 -6.11
CA ASN A 68 -1.32 0.58 -5.15
C ASN A 68 0.03 1.14 -4.74
N TYR A 69 0.46 2.24 -5.35
CA TYR A 69 1.77 2.84 -5.12
C TYR A 69 1.64 4.12 -4.27
N PRO A 70 2.62 4.40 -3.40
CA PRO A 70 2.59 5.61 -2.59
C PRO A 70 2.60 6.86 -3.45
N LYS A 71 1.66 7.79 -3.21
CA LYS A 71 1.45 9.01 -4.03
C LYS A 71 2.70 9.85 -4.30
N LYS A 72 3.69 9.80 -3.41
CA LYS A 72 4.95 10.53 -3.52
C LYS A 72 6.08 9.53 -3.63
N ILE A 73 6.60 9.37 -4.85
CA ILE A 73 7.84 8.66 -5.13
C ILE A 73 8.82 9.70 -5.64
N SER A 74 9.89 9.98 -4.90
CA SER A 74 10.96 10.87 -5.37
C SER A 74 12.28 10.14 -5.50
N LEU A 75 12.94 10.33 -6.62
CA LEU A 75 14.21 9.72 -6.98
C LEU A 75 15.33 10.76 -6.82
N ASN A 76 16.50 10.30 -6.41
CA ASN A 76 17.74 11.07 -6.47
C ASN A 76 18.58 10.56 -7.64
N TYR A 77 18.50 11.26 -8.76
CA TYR A 77 19.28 10.98 -9.96
C TYR A 77 20.33 12.07 -10.14
N LYS A 78 21.61 11.71 -10.32
CA LYS A 78 22.70 12.71 -10.37
C LYS A 78 22.49 13.82 -11.41
N GLY A 79 21.87 13.50 -12.55
CA GLY A 79 21.57 14.45 -13.62
C GLY A 79 20.33 15.32 -13.45
N GLY A 80 19.53 15.11 -12.39
CA GLY A 80 18.29 15.86 -12.17
C GLY A 80 17.11 15.41 -13.05
N ALA A 81 15.99 16.13 -12.92
CA ALA A 81 14.72 15.72 -13.54
C ALA A 81 14.71 15.87 -15.06
N GLU A 82 15.33 16.92 -15.58
CA GLU A 82 15.40 17.19 -17.02
C GLU A 82 16.24 16.13 -17.74
N GLU A 83 17.45 15.85 -17.24
CA GLU A 83 18.31 14.84 -17.81
C GLU A 83 17.68 13.44 -17.70
N LEU A 84 17.05 13.11 -16.57
CA LEU A 84 16.33 11.84 -16.44
C LEU A 84 15.21 11.74 -17.48
N THR A 85 14.38 12.78 -17.62
CA THR A 85 13.27 12.79 -18.59
C THR A 85 13.78 12.65 -20.02
N LEU A 86 14.85 13.37 -20.36
CA LEU A 86 15.48 13.29 -21.68
C LEU A 86 16.00 11.87 -21.95
N LYS A 87 16.65 11.25 -20.97
CA LYS A 87 17.16 9.87 -21.08
C LYS A 87 16.03 8.85 -21.25
N LEU A 88 14.93 9.00 -20.51
CA LEU A 88 13.74 8.16 -20.65
C LEU A 88 13.11 8.28 -22.03
N ASN A 89 13.00 9.51 -22.55
CA ASN A 89 12.48 9.76 -23.89
C ASN A 89 13.37 9.18 -24.99
N GLN A 90 14.70 9.26 -24.83
CA GLN A 90 15.67 8.63 -25.75
C GLN A 90 15.50 7.10 -25.81
N ASP A 91 15.17 6.47 -24.69
CA ASP A 91 14.87 5.03 -24.61
C ASP A 91 13.43 4.66 -25.04
N GLY A 92 12.66 5.63 -25.55
CA GLY A 92 11.31 5.44 -26.06
C GLY A 92 10.22 5.38 -24.99
N PHE A 93 10.53 5.63 -23.71
CA PHE A 93 9.54 5.69 -22.65
C PHE A 93 8.98 7.12 -22.52
N ILE A 94 7.79 7.35 -23.06
CA ILE A 94 7.14 8.68 -23.07
C ILE A 94 5.91 8.64 -22.15
N PRO A 95 5.94 9.32 -20.98
CA PRO A 95 4.78 9.41 -20.09
C PRO A 95 3.52 9.90 -20.82
N SER A 96 2.42 9.18 -20.66
CA SER A 96 1.12 9.48 -21.27
C SER A 96 -0.03 9.42 -20.26
N GLY A 97 0.30 9.38 -18.97
CA GLY A 97 -0.69 9.37 -17.90
C GLY A 97 -1.48 10.67 -17.83
N ILE A 98 -2.79 10.56 -17.70
CA ILE A 98 -3.70 11.71 -17.63
C ILE A 98 -3.79 12.17 -16.17
N ALA A 99 -3.58 13.46 -15.91
CA ALA A 99 -3.62 14.02 -14.55
C ALA A 99 -4.99 13.87 -13.87
N GLU A 100 -6.07 13.95 -14.65
CA GLU A 100 -7.45 13.71 -14.19
C GLU A 100 -7.74 12.23 -13.88
N ALA A 101 -6.90 11.32 -14.38
CA ALA A 101 -6.95 9.90 -14.01
C ALA A 101 -6.29 9.62 -12.65
N SER A 102 -5.92 10.66 -11.87
CA SER A 102 -5.64 10.49 -10.45
C SER A 102 -6.86 9.85 -9.80
N PRO A 103 -6.78 8.58 -9.36
CA PRO A 103 -7.93 7.81 -8.94
C PRO A 103 -8.26 8.13 -7.49
N LEU A 104 -8.29 9.42 -7.14
CA LEU A 104 -9.08 9.92 -6.03
C LEU A 104 -10.57 9.77 -6.41
N ARG A 105 -10.98 8.52 -6.65
CA ARG A 105 -12.38 8.14 -6.68
C ARG A 105 -12.93 8.49 -5.30
N LYS A 106 -13.64 9.62 -5.21
CA LYS A 106 -14.30 10.07 -3.99
C LYS A 106 -15.17 8.95 -3.43
N GLY A 107 -15.25 8.86 -2.10
CA GLY A 107 -16.09 7.90 -1.37
C GLY A 107 -15.36 6.71 -0.76
N PHE A 108 -16.03 6.07 0.20
CA PHE A 108 -15.48 4.96 0.99
C PHE A 108 -15.22 3.70 0.12
N PRO A 109 -14.01 3.13 0.12
CA PRO A 109 -13.60 2.04 -0.79
C PRO A 109 -14.17 0.66 -0.40
N VAL A 110 -14.55 0.46 0.86
CA VAL A 110 -15.10 -0.80 1.38
C VAL A 110 -16.61 -0.87 1.12
N ARG A 111 -17.13 -2.08 0.89
CA ARG A 111 -18.55 -2.35 0.77
C ARG A 111 -19.24 -2.20 2.13
N TRP A 112 -20.33 -1.45 2.17
CA TRP A 112 -21.16 -1.33 3.37
C TRP A 112 -21.71 -2.67 3.86
N SER A 113 -22.06 -3.57 2.93
CA SER A 113 -22.52 -4.92 3.27
C SER A 113 -21.46 -5.71 4.06
N PHE A 114 -20.19 -5.61 3.68
CA PHE A 114 -19.11 -6.27 4.40
C PHE A 114 -18.91 -5.68 5.80
N LEU A 115 -18.93 -4.34 5.94
CA LEU A 115 -18.83 -3.69 7.25
C LEU A 115 -19.97 -4.11 8.18
N LEU A 116 -21.20 -4.09 7.68
CA LEU A 116 -22.38 -4.51 8.42
C LEU A 116 -22.25 -5.97 8.87
N ALA A 117 -21.89 -6.88 7.95
CA ALA A 117 -21.67 -8.28 8.27
C ALA A 117 -20.58 -8.48 9.32
N ALA A 118 -19.46 -7.76 9.22
CA ALA A 118 -18.35 -7.84 10.17
C ALA A 118 -18.77 -7.34 11.57
N ILE A 119 -19.51 -6.23 11.65
CA ILE A 119 -20.03 -5.68 12.91
C ILE A 119 -21.03 -6.66 13.55
N LEU A 120 -21.96 -7.20 12.76
CA LEU A 120 -22.95 -8.16 13.25
C LEU A 120 -22.27 -9.44 13.75
N LEU A 121 -21.32 -9.99 12.99
CA LEU A 121 -20.57 -11.18 13.38
C LEU A 121 -19.78 -10.96 14.68
N TRP A 122 -19.11 -9.81 14.79
CA TRP A 122 -18.36 -9.44 15.99
C TRP A 122 -19.26 -9.40 17.23
N ASN A 123 -20.39 -8.69 17.13
CA ASN A 123 -21.34 -8.59 18.24
C ASN A 123 -21.97 -9.94 18.58
N ALA A 124 -22.33 -10.75 17.58
CA ALA A 124 -22.88 -12.08 17.78
C ALA A 124 -21.90 -12.99 18.55
N LEU A 125 -20.61 -12.96 18.19
CA LEU A 125 -19.59 -13.71 18.93
C LEU A 125 -19.46 -13.26 20.38
N LEU A 126 -19.42 -11.95 20.63
CA LEU A 126 -19.29 -11.43 22.00
C LEU A 126 -20.52 -11.77 22.87
N ILE A 127 -21.72 -11.60 22.32
CA ILE A 127 -22.97 -11.94 23.02
C ILE A 127 -23.01 -13.45 23.31
N TYR A 128 -22.67 -14.28 22.33
CA TYR A 128 -22.60 -15.73 22.51
C TYR A 128 -21.58 -16.13 23.59
N GLY A 129 -20.38 -15.54 23.55
CA GLY A 129 -19.34 -15.79 24.55
C GLY A 129 -19.79 -15.40 25.96
N HIS A 130 -20.51 -14.29 26.10
CA HIS A 130 -21.07 -13.87 27.38
C HIS A 130 -22.17 -14.84 27.87
N ALA A 131 -23.10 -15.20 27.00
CA ALA A 131 -24.20 -16.12 27.34
C ALA A 131 -23.71 -17.52 27.74
N GLN A 132 -22.59 -17.98 27.19
CA GLN A 132 -21.99 -19.29 27.48
C GLN A 132 -20.99 -19.26 28.66
N GLY A 133 -20.77 -18.10 29.31
CA GLY A 133 -19.76 -17.96 30.35
C GLY A 133 -18.30 -18.07 29.87
N ASN A 134 -18.07 -18.18 28.55
CA ASN A 134 -16.77 -18.42 27.92
C ASN A 134 -16.25 -17.17 27.18
N PHE A 135 -16.55 -15.98 27.71
CA PHE A 135 -16.26 -14.70 27.05
C PHE A 135 -14.78 -14.54 26.67
N GLY A 136 -13.85 -14.98 27.52
CA GLY A 136 -12.41 -14.90 27.26
C GLY A 136 -11.97 -15.65 25.98
N VAL A 137 -12.38 -16.90 25.84
CA VAL A 137 -12.03 -17.71 24.66
C VAL A 137 -12.74 -17.18 23.40
N VAL A 138 -14.03 -16.86 23.49
CA VAL A 138 -14.80 -16.42 22.32
C VAL A 138 -14.37 -15.03 21.84
N SER A 139 -14.05 -14.11 22.75
CA SER A 139 -13.46 -12.81 22.38
C SER A 139 -12.10 -12.97 21.70
N LEU A 140 -11.26 -13.91 22.15
CA LEU A 140 -9.99 -14.21 21.49
C LEU A 140 -10.21 -14.73 20.06
N ILE A 141 -11.21 -15.58 19.83
CA ILE A 141 -11.60 -16.03 18.48
C ILE A 141 -12.02 -14.84 17.61
N ALA A 142 -12.85 -13.92 18.13
CA ALA A 142 -13.27 -12.72 17.40
C ALA A 142 -12.08 -11.83 17.01
N ILE A 143 -11.16 -11.58 17.96
CA ILE A 143 -9.93 -10.82 17.72
C ILE A 143 -9.05 -11.52 16.67
N ALA A 144 -8.87 -12.84 16.80
CA ALA A 144 -8.09 -13.64 15.86
C ALA A 144 -8.68 -13.58 14.44
N LEU A 145 -10.01 -13.66 14.30
CA LEU A 145 -10.69 -13.55 13.00
C LEU A 145 -10.46 -12.18 12.36
N MET A 146 -10.56 -11.09 13.14
CA MET A 146 -10.24 -9.74 12.67
C MET A 146 -8.77 -9.65 12.23
N PHE A 147 -7.84 -10.13 13.06
CA PHE A 147 -6.41 -10.11 12.76
C PHE A 147 -6.10 -10.89 11.47
N LEU A 148 -6.59 -12.12 11.35
CA LEU A 148 -6.43 -12.95 10.15
C LEU A 148 -7.02 -12.28 8.91
N THR A 149 -8.19 -11.67 9.02
CA THR A 149 -8.80 -10.92 7.91
C THR A 149 -7.87 -9.79 7.45
N THR A 150 -7.33 -8.99 8.37
CA THR A 150 -6.42 -7.89 8.01
C THR A 150 -5.09 -8.36 7.42
N VAL A 151 -4.59 -9.53 7.85
CA VAL A 151 -3.36 -10.13 7.35
C VAL A 151 -3.56 -10.75 5.96
N LEU A 152 -4.67 -11.45 5.73
CA LEU A 152 -4.92 -12.20 4.50
C LEU A 152 -5.47 -11.33 3.37
N LEU A 153 -6.15 -10.23 3.69
CA LEU A 153 -6.82 -9.38 2.70
C LEU A 153 -5.88 -8.83 1.61
N PRO A 154 -4.64 -8.39 1.88
CA PRO A 154 -3.70 -7.98 0.83
C PRO A 154 -3.31 -9.10 -0.16
N TYR A 155 -3.42 -10.37 0.24
CA TYR A 155 -2.93 -11.51 -0.54
C TYR A 155 -4.06 -12.28 -1.26
N SER A 156 -5.30 -12.17 -0.78
CA SER A 156 -6.44 -12.89 -1.36
C SER A 156 -7.32 -12.01 -2.24
N LYS A 157 -7.35 -12.28 -3.55
CA LYS A 157 -8.26 -11.62 -4.50
C LYS A 157 -9.74 -11.87 -4.14
N ALA A 158 -10.07 -13.08 -3.67
CA ALA A 158 -11.44 -13.41 -3.25
C ALA A 158 -11.86 -12.52 -2.07
N LEU A 159 -11.00 -12.37 -1.06
CA LEU A 159 -11.29 -11.53 0.10
C LEU A 159 -11.34 -10.04 -0.30
N GLN A 160 -10.47 -9.58 -1.19
CA GLN A 160 -10.55 -8.22 -1.75
C GLN A 160 -11.88 -7.98 -2.46
N ASN A 161 -12.36 -8.93 -3.26
CA ASN A 161 -13.64 -8.81 -3.95
C ASN A 161 -14.83 -8.78 -2.98
N LEU A 162 -14.74 -9.45 -1.83
CA LEU A 162 -15.76 -9.41 -0.78
C LEU A 162 -15.76 -8.07 -0.03
N VAL A 163 -14.58 -7.54 0.31
CA VAL A 163 -14.45 -6.35 1.15
C VAL A 163 -14.55 -5.06 0.34
N LEU A 164 -13.92 -4.99 -0.83
CA LEU A 164 -13.78 -3.78 -1.60
C LEU A 164 -14.91 -3.64 -2.62
N LYS A 165 -15.33 -2.39 -2.89
CA LYS A 165 -16.25 -2.11 -4.00
C LYS A 165 -15.60 -2.48 -5.35
N PRO A 166 -16.38 -2.78 -6.40
CA PRO A 166 -15.83 -3.11 -7.71
C PRO A 166 -14.82 -2.07 -8.21
N GLY A 167 -13.66 -2.54 -8.69
CA GLY A 167 -12.58 -1.69 -9.17
C GLY A 167 -11.89 -0.83 -8.11
N ARG A 168 -12.06 -1.14 -6.81
CA ARG A 168 -11.26 -0.56 -5.71
C ARG A 168 -10.10 -1.47 -5.36
N HIS A 169 -9.04 -0.87 -4.84
CA HIS A 169 -7.79 -1.55 -4.53
C HIS A 169 -7.48 -1.58 -3.04
N VAL A 170 -6.83 -2.66 -2.59
CA VAL A 170 -6.42 -2.82 -1.18
C VAL A 170 -5.47 -1.72 -0.72
N GLY A 171 -4.67 -1.14 -1.63
CA GLY A 171 -3.81 0.01 -1.35
C GLY A 171 -4.55 1.20 -0.76
N GLU A 172 -5.84 1.38 -1.10
CA GLU A 172 -6.68 2.49 -0.62
C GLU A 172 -6.99 2.38 0.88
N ILE A 173 -7.00 1.16 1.44
CA ILE A 173 -7.30 0.89 2.86
C ILE A 173 -6.09 0.39 3.63
N LYS A 174 -4.90 0.32 3.00
CA LYS A 174 -3.68 -0.21 3.62
C LYS A 174 -3.32 0.46 4.96
N PRO A 175 -3.43 1.78 5.14
CA PRO A 175 -3.21 2.41 6.44
C PRO A 175 -4.17 1.90 7.52
N SER A 176 -5.47 1.81 7.19
CA SER A 176 -6.50 1.31 8.11
C SER A 176 -6.30 -0.17 8.45
N LEU A 177 -5.92 -1.00 7.47
CA LEU A 177 -5.58 -2.40 7.68
C LEU A 177 -4.37 -2.56 8.60
N ASN A 178 -3.32 -1.76 8.40
CA ASN A 178 -2.14 -1.81 9.26
C ASN A 178 -2.45 -1.42 10.70
N LEU A 179 -3.30 -0.40 10.89
CA LEU A 179 -3.77 0.00 12.22
C LEU A 179 -4.58 -1.12 12.88
N LEU A 180 -5.58 -1.67 12.19
CA LEU A 180 -6.39 -2.78 12.71
C LEU A 180 -5.54 -4.00 13.02
N LYS A 181 -4.58 -4.34 12.16
CA LYS A 181 -3.62 -5.43 12.39
C LYS A 181 -2.79 -5.20 13.65
N GLY A 182 -2.28 -3.99 13.86
CA GLY A 182 -1.51 -3.64 15.05
C GLY A 182 -2.35 -3.73 16.33
N VAL A 183 -3.53 -3.11 16.33
CA VAL A 183 -4.43 -3.10 17.49
C VAL A 183 -4.92 -4.51 17.84
N SER A 184 -5.43 -5.26 16.86
CA SER A 184 -5.90 -6.64 17.09
C SER A 184 -4.78 -7.57 17.51
N GLY A 185 -3.56 -7.40 16.98
CA GLY A 185 -2.39 -8.16 17.42
C GLY A 185 -2.04 -7.90 18.88
N LEU A 186 -1.97 -6.63 19.29
CA LEU A 186 -1.66 -6.25 20.68
C LEU A 186 -2.73 -6.76 21.66
N ILE A 187 -4.01 -6.55 21.35
CA ILE A 187 -5.11 -7.03 22.20
C ILE A 187 -5.12 -8.56 22.26
N GLY A 188 -4.87 -9.24 21.13
CA GLY A 188 -4.81 -10.70 21.06
C GLY A 188 -3.72 -11.28 21.96
N VAL A 189 -2.49 -10.74 21.89
CA VAL A 189 -1.39 -11.17 22.76
C VAL A 189 -1.74 -10.95 24.24
N GLY A 190 -2.24 -9.75 24.60
CA GLY A 190 -2.65 -9.46 25.97
C GLY A 190 -3.74 -10.42 26.48
N SER A 191 -4.69 -10.79 25.61
CA SER A 191 -5.77 -11.73 25.93
C SER A 191 -5.24 -13.15 26.16
N VAL A 192 -4.30 -13.62 25.34
CA VAL A 192 -3.65 -14.92 25.52
C VAL A 192 -2.86 -14.96 26.83
N VAL A 193 -2.06 -13.94 27.12
CA VAL A 193 -1.29 -13.86 28.36
C VAL A 193 -2.22 -13.87 29.57
N SER A 194 -3.30 -13.08 29.54
CA SER A 194 -4.29 -13.07 30.62
C SER A 194 -5.00 -14.41 30.82
N LEU A 195 -5.18 -15.21 29.78
CA LEU A 195 -5.77 -16.55 29.89
C LEU A 195 -4.79 -17.57 30.47
N LEU A 196 -3.49 -17.44 30.18
CA LEU A 196 -2.44 -18.33 30.71
C LEU A 196 -2.09 -18.05 32.18
N LEU A 197 -2.35 -16.83 32.67
CA LEU A 197 -2.09 -16.42 34.05
C LEU A 197 -3.26 -16.69 35.02
N LYS A 198 -4.37 -17.22 34.51
CA LYS A 198 -5.53 -17.67 35.29
C LYS A 198 -5.48 -19.17 35.49
#